data_AF-A0A2K9EP44-F1
#
_entry.id   AF-A0A2K9EP44-F1
#
_cell.length_a   1.000
_cell.length_b   1.000
_cell.length_c   1.000
_cell.angle_alpha   90.00
_cell.angle_beta   90.00
_cell.angle_gamma   90.00
#
_symmetry.space_group_name_H-M   'P 1'
#
loop_
_entity.id
_entity.type
_entity.pdbx_description
1 polymer ?
#
loop_
_entity_poly.entity_id
_entity_poly.type
_entity_poly.pdbx_seq_one_letter_code
_entity_poly.pdbx_strand_id
1 'polypeptide(L)' 'MFKGEDKIDYNINSAKLLEIKELKGFNNEPGVLEYQVKVDFDFKKLITADDGVWPRFIILKKESEKSGWRIDGVGTGP' A
#
# COMPACT_ATOMS: atom_id res chain seq x y z
N MET A 1 -18.27 -19.29 -26.54
CA MET A 1 -18.03 -17.88 -26.92
C MET A 1 -17.45 -17.20 -25.70
N PHE A 2 -16.14 -17.03 -25.64
CA PHE A 2 -15.45 -16.39 -24.53
C PHE A 2 -15.76 -14.88 -24.59
N LYS A 3 -16.64 -14.39 -23.70
CA LYS A 3 -16.80 -12.95 -23.50
C LYS A 3 -15.54 -12.46 -22.80
N GLY A 4 -14.86 -11.51 -23.45
CA GLY A 4 -13.54 -11.02 -23.10
C GLY A 4 -13.39 -10.74 -21.62
N GLU A 5 -12.25 -11.18 -21.09
CA GLU A 5 -11.79 -10.92 -19.74
C GLU A 5 -12.03 -9.46 -19.36
N ASP A 6 -12.78 -9.24 -18.27
CA ASP A 6 -12.91 -7.95 -17.61
C ASP A 6 -11.53 -7.50 -17.10
N LYS A 7 -10.71 -6.91 -17.99
CA LYS A 7 -9.43 -6.34 -17.61
C LYS A 7 -9.71 -5.13 -16.71
N ILE A 8 -9.41 -5.29 -15.43
CA ILE A 8 -9.35 -4.18 -14.49
C ILE A 8 -8.24 -3.23 -14.96
N ASP A 9 -8.64 -2.13 -15.61
CA ASP A 9 -7.74 -1.06 -16.01
C ASP A 9 -7.50 -0.12 -14.82
N TYR A 10 -6.45 -0.39 -14.05
CA TYR A 10 -6.03 0.49 -12.96
C TYR A 10 -5.57 1.84 -13.52
N ASN A 11 -6.02 2.94 -12.92
CA ASN A 11 -5.65 4.29 -13.34
C ASN A 11 -4.22 4.70 -12.91
N ILE A 12 -3.38 3.76 -12.47
CA ILE A 12 -1.99 4.02 -12.08
C ILE A 12 -1.09 3.57 -13.23
N ASN A 13 -0.21 4.46 -13.70
CA ASN A 13 0.83 4.17 -14.66
C ASN A 13 2.11 3.70 -13.96
N SER A 14 2.54 4.43 -12.93
CA SER A 14 3.67 4.03 -12.08
C SER A 14 3.50 4.50 -10.64
N ALA A 15 4.29 3.91 -9.73
CA ALA A 15 4.34 4.29 -8.33
C ALA A 15 5.79 4.29 -7.88
N LYS A 16 6.24 5.38 -7.25
CA LYS A 16 7.58 5.53 -6.70
C LYS A 16 7.51 5.69 -5.20
N LEU A 17 8.18 4.79 -4.49
CA LEU A 17 8.36 4.89 -3.05
C LEU A 17 9.30 6.07 -2.75
N LEU A 18 8.84 7.03 -1.96
CA LEU A 18 9.62 8.19 -1.53
C LEU A 18 10.16 8.02 -0.11
N GLU A 19 9.35 7.50 0.80
CA GLU A 19 9.68 7.40 2.22
C GLU A 19 9.01 6.18 2.87
N ILE A 20 9.70 5.58 3.83
CA ILE A 20 9.15 4.57 4.76
C ILE A 20 9.38 5.06 6.18
N LYS A 21 8.31 5.11 6.98
CA LYS A 21 8.35 5.43 8.40
C LYS A 21 7.63 4.34 9.20
N GLU A 22 8.35 3.69 10.10
CA GLU A 22 7.75 2.76 11.06
C GLU A 22 6.87 3.55 12.04
N LEU A 23 5.63 3.11 12.21
CA LEU A 23 4.70 3.69 13.17
C LEU A 23 4.81 2.91 14.49
N LYS A 24 5.37 3.56 15.51
CA LYS A 24 5.50 3.01 16.86
C LYS A 24 4.44 3.65 17.76
N GLY A 25 3.86 2.87 18.67
CA GLY A 25 2.89 3.37 19.66
C GLY A 25 1.48 2.81 19.52
N PHE A 26 1.21 2.02 18.48
CA PHE A 26 0.08 1.10 18.50
C PHE A 26 0.53 -0.11 19.34
N ASN A 27 -0.30 -0.53 20.32
CA ASN A 27 -0.05 -1.73 21.12
C ASN A 27 -0.27 -2.99 20.25
N ASN A 28 0.55 -3.11 19.22
CA ASN A 28 0.43 -4.14 18.21
C ASN A 28 0.79 -5.48 18.80
N GLU A 29 0.08 -6.51 18.35
CA GLU A 29 0.38 -7.88 18.73
C GLU A 29 1.82 -8.23 18.32
N PRO A 30 2.52 -9.09 19.08
CA PRO A 30 3.82 -9.60 18.67
C PRO A 30 3.77 -10.18 17.25
N GLY A 31 4.71 -9.76 16.41
CA GLY A 31 4.72 -10.18 15.00
C GLY A 31 3.82 -9.35 14.08
N VAL A 32 3.39 -8.16 14.51
CA VAL A 32 2.75 -7.15 13.65
C VAL A 32 3.61 -5.88 13.59
N LEU A 33 3.86 -5.39 12.39
CA LEU A 33 4.55 -4.12 12.12
C LEU A 33 3.66 -3.20 11.30
N GLU A 34 3.74 -1.91 11.57
CA GLU A 34 3.01 -0.89 10.83
C GLU A 34 3.96 0.15 10.26
N TYR A 35 3.73 0.50 8.99
CA TYR A 35 4.51 1.50 8.28
C TYR A 35 3.58 2.50 7.63
N GLN A 36 3.91 3.79 7.77
CA GLN A 36 3.45 4.80 6.84
C GLN A 36 4.49 4.93 5.73
N VAL A 37 4.07 4.80 4.48
CA VAL A 37 4.92 5.02 3.32
C VAL A 37 4.39 6.19 2.52
N LYS A 38 5.30 7.01 1.98
CA LYS A 38 4.95 8.10 1.05
C LYS A 38 5.20 7.61 -0.36
N VAL A 39 4.18 7.68 -1.21
CA VAL A 39 4.24 7.16 -2.59
C VAL A 39 3.86 8.26 -3.56
N ASP A 40 4.70 8.47 -4.56
CA ASP A 40 4.45 9.33 -5.70
C ASP A 40 3.78 8.48 -6.80
N PHE A 41 2.51 8.77 -7.09
CA PHE A 41 1.73 8.07 -8.09
C PHE A 41 1.65 8.87 -9.39
N ASP A 42 2.03 8.21 -10.48
CA ASP A 42 1.77 8.69 -11.82
C ASP A 42 0.47 8.04 -12.34
N PHE A 43 -0.52 8.85 -12.71
CA PHE A 43 -1.85 8.37 -13.11
C PHE A 43 -2.05 8.47 -14.62
N LYS A 44 -2.75 7.48 -15.20
CA LYS A 44 -3.08 7.48 -16.64
C LYS A 44 -4.08 8.58 -17.00
N LYS A 45 -5.02 8.87 -16.10
CA LYS A 45 -6.03 9.93 -16.20
C LYS A 45 -5.91 10.83 -14.98
N LEU A 46 -6.07 12.14 -15.21
CA LEU A 46 -6.07 13.15 -14.15
C LEU A 46 -7.10 12.79 -13.08
N ILE A 47 -6.69 12.85 -11.81
CA ILE A 47 -7.57 12.74 -10.65
C ILE A 47 -7.55 14.07 -9.88
N THR A 48 -8.54 14.29 -9.02
CA THR A 48 -8.50 15.37 -8.01
C THR A 48 -7.50 15.00 -6.92
N ALA A 49 -6.22 15.11 -7.23
CA ALA A 49 -5.11 15.01 -6.28
C ALA A 49 -4.12 16.13 -6.60
N ASP A 50 -3.67 16.86 -5.59
CA ASP A 50 -2.85 18.07 -5.79
C ASP A 50 -1.51 17.77 -6.47
N ASP A 51 -0.80 16.72 -6.03
CA ASP A 51 0.54 16.37 -6.50
C ASP A 51 0.75 14.88 -6.80
N GLY A 52 -0.29 14.04 -6.60
CA GLY A 52 -0.19 12.58 -6.73
C GLY A 52 0.61 11.87 -5.61
N VAL A 53 1.12 12.61 -4.62
CA VAL A 53 2.00 12.09 -3.57
C VAL A 53 1.21 11.78 -2.31
N TRP A 54 0.83 10.51 -2.14
CA TRP A 54 -0.09 10.11 -1.08
C TRP A 54 0.53 9.15 -0.07
N PRO A 55 0.11 9.22 1.21
CA PRO A 55 0.49 8.21 2.18
C PRO A 55 -0.22 6.89 1.90
N ARG A 56 0.44 5.78 2.22
CA ARG A 56 -0.17 4.46 2.39
C ARG A 56 0.24 3.90 3.73
N PHE A 57 -0.66 3.16 4.35
CA PHE A 57 -0.42 2.51 5.63
C PHE A 57 -0.33 1.01 5.39
N ILE A 58 0.84 0.42 5.66
CA ILE A 58 1.12 -0.98 5.39
C ILE A 58 1.21 -1.71 6.73
N ILE A 59 0.37 -2.73 6.88
CA ILE A 59 0.42 -3.66 8.00
C ILE A 59 1.14 -4.92 7.52
N LEU A 60 2.22 -5.29 8.20
CA LEU A 60 2.93 -6.53 7.97
C LEU A 60 2.69 -7.47 9.14
N LYS A 61 2.37 -8.74 8.83
CA LYS A 61 2.19 -9.78 9.84
C LYS A 61 3.16 -10.93 9.61
N LYS A 62 3.65 -11.49 10.71
CA LYS A 62 4.45 -12.70 10.75
C LYS A 62 3.60 -13.83 11.32
N GLU A 63 3.41 -14.89 10.54
CA GLU A 63 2.57 -16.04 10.95
C GLU A 63 3.32 -17.01 11.87
N SER A 64 4.66 -17.04 11.80
CA SER A 64 5.51 -17.80 12.72
C SER A 64 6.91 -17.19 12.83
N GLU A 65 7.67 -17.49 13.87
CA GLU A 65 9.02 -16.94 14.06
C GLU A 65 9.98 -17.21 12.89
N LYS A 66 9.77 -18.32 12.15
CA LYS A 66 10.62 -18.71 11.02
C LYS A 66 10.10 -18.22 9.66
N SER A 67 8.89 -17.66 9.59
CA SER A 67 8.32 -17.18 8.32
C SER A 67 8.86 -15.80 7.93
N GLY A 68 8.73 -15.46 6.65
CA GLY A 68 8.82 -14.07 6.22
C GLY A 68 7.63 -13.22 6.70
N TRP A 69 7.70 -11.93 6.41
CA TRP A 69 6.60 -10.99 6.62
C TRP A 69 5.65 -11.04 5.42
N ARG A 70 4.34 -11.09 5.67
CA ARG A 70 3.32 -10.90 4.64
C ARG A 70 2.66 -9.54 4.81
N ILE A 71 2.20 -8.97 3.68
CA ILE A 71 1.28 -7.83 3.74
C ILE A 71 -0.05 -8.35 4.25
N ASP A 72 -0.47 -7.82 5.39
CA ASP A 72 -1.77 -8.11 6.01
C ASP A 72 -2.82 -7.08 5.62
N GLY A 73 -2.42 -5.82 5.45
CA GLY A 73 -3.32 -4.75 5.05
C GLY A 73 -2.60 -3.59 4.36
N VAL A 74 -3.33 -2.91 3.49
CA VAL A 74 -2.93 -1.64 2.87
C VAL A 74 -4.07 -0.64 3.02
N GLY A 75 -3.84 0.44 3.75
CA GLY A 75 -4.77 1.54 3.96
C GLY A 75 -4.37 2.80 3.22
N THR A 76 -5.34 3.66 2.93
CA THR A 76 -5.14 4.97 2.28
C THR A 76 -5.04 6.13 3.27
N GLY A 77 -5.25 5.87 4.57
CA GLY A 77 -5.41 6.93 5.58
C GLY A 77 -6.82 7.53 5.57
N PRO A 78 -7.17 8.35 6.58
CA PRO A 78 -8.35 9.22 6.54
C PRO A 78 -8.24 10.30 5.46
#